data_AF-A0A1E5SSK7-F1
#
_entry.id   AF-A0A1E5SSK7-F1
#
_cell.length_a   1.000
_cell.length_b   1.000
_cell.length_c   1.000
_cell.angle_alpha   90.00
_cell.angle_beta   90.00
_cell.angle_gamma   90.00
#
_symmetry.space_group_name_H-M   'P 1'
#
loop_
_entity.id
_entity.type
_entity.pdbx_description
1 polymer ?
#
loop_
_entity_poly.entity_id
_entity_poly.type
_entity_poly.pdbx_seq_one_letter_code
_entity_poly.pdbx_strand_id
1 'polypeptide(L)'
;MSSIRIIKTEDGSQSLYNEKLNETYHSTHGALTESQYVFIEQGLDLLVERGEKEVRILEVGFGTGLNALLVQEYALRNPDLKIHFSTLEPFPLSPDLISELKYDELIDHITREDFERLHACAWETSLPLLENFTFTKYKCPLAEFKAEFRFDIVFYDAFAPSKQPEMWEKALLSKVYSLLNDSGVFVTYCARGQLKRDLADLGLTVETLPGPPGKKEMVRAIKPSI
;
A
#
# COMPACT_ATOMS: atom_id res chain seq x y z
N MET A 1 18.79 -20.59 -3.99
CA MET A 1 17.43 -20.20 -3.54
C MET A 1 17.57 -18.82 -2.91
N SER A 2 16.78 -17.82 -3.32
CA SER A 2 16.73 -16.56 -2.55
C SER A 2 16.09 -16.88 -1.21
N SER A 3 16.80 -16.64 -0.10
CA SER A 3 16.16 -16.75 1.20
C SER A 3 15.51 -15.39 1.51
N ILE A 4 14.18 -15.40 1.53
CA ILE A 4 13.39 -14.36 2.19
C ILE A 4 13.15 -14.90 3.60
N ARG A 5 13.42 -14.10 4.62
CA ARG A 5 13.26 -14.52 6.01
C ARG A 5 12.50 -13.48 6.83
N ILE A 6 11.77 -13.95 7.83
CA ILE A 6 11.06 -13.08 8.77
C ILE A 6 12.07 -12.38 9.68
N ILE A 7 11.81 -11.11 9.94
CA ILE A 7 12.48 -10.29 10.94
C ILE A 7 11.43 -9.62 11.83
N LYS A 8 11.82 -9.28 13.06
CA LYS A 8 11.00 -8.50 13.99
C LYS A 8 11.43 -7.04 13.93
N THR A 9 10.47 -6.13 13.91
CA THR A 9 10.71 -4.67 13.95
C THR A 9 10.61 -4.14 15.37
N GLU A 10 11.02 -2.89 15.59
CA GLU A 10 11.07 -2.29 16.93
C GLU A 10 9.67 -2.13 17.58
N ASP A 11 8.63 -1.93 16.79
CA ASP A 11 7.23 -1.88 17.25
C ASP A 11 6.62 -3.27 17.53
N GLY A 12 7.42 -4.34 17.44
CA GLY A 12 6.99 -5.70 17.71
C GLY A 12 6.36 -6.43 16.53
N SER A 13 6.04 -5.73 15.44
CA SER A 13 5.52 -6.33 14.21
C SER A 13 6.58 -7.12 13.44
N GLN A 14 6.11 -7.93 12.49
CA GLN A 14 6.98 -8.72 11.62
C GLN A 14 7.13 -8.05 10.26
N SER A 15 8.33 -8.15 9.70
CA SER A 15 8.64 -7.78 8.34
C SER A 15 9.44 -8.91 7.69
N LEU A 16 9.80 -8.71 6.42
CA LEU A 16 10.60 -9.66 5.68
C LEU A 16 11.89 -9.00 5.23
N TYR A 17 12.98 -9.77 5.28
CA TYR A 17 14.25 -9.39 4.68
C TYR A 17 14.48 -10.18 3.40
N ASN A 18 14.70 -9.48 2.29
CA ASN A 18 15.01 -10.06 1.00
C ASN A 18 16.52 -10.00 0.75
N GLU A 19 17.19 -11.15 0.84
CA GLU A 19 18.65 -11.24 0.67
C GLU A 19 19.14 -10.80 -0.72
N LYS A 20 18.35 -11.03 -1.77
CA LYS A 20 18.73 -10.66 -3.14
C LYS A 20 18.75 -9.14 -3.32
N LEU A 21 17.76 -8.45 -2.74
CA LEU A 21 17.66 -7.00 -2.79
C LEU A 21 18.50 -6.33 -1.70
N ASN A 22 18.95 -7.10 -0.70
CA ASN A 22 19.59 -6.59 0.50
C ASN A 22 18.71 -5.47 1.12
N GLU A 23 17.41 -5.74 1.25
CA GLU A 23 16.37 -4.78 1.61
C GLU A 23 15.26 -5.44 2.42
N THR A 24 14.59 -4.67 3.27
CA THR A 24 13.40 -5.10 4.02
C THR A 24 12.11 -4.70 3.32
N TYR A 25 11.03 -5.47 3.51
CA TYR A 25 9.71 -5.14 2.97
C TYR A 25 9.09 -3.90 3.64
N HIS A 26 9.46 -3.63 4.90
CA HIS A 26 9.01 -2.47 5.67
C HIS A 26 10.17 -1.89 6.48
N SER A 27 9.98 -0.70 7.07
CA SER A 27 10.92 -0.12 8.04
C SER A 27 11.23 -1.06 9.22
N THR A 28 12.49 -1.12 9.63
CA THR A 28 12.91 -1.85 10.84
C THR A 28 12.46 -1.18 12.13
N HIS A 29 12.16 0.14 12.09
CA HIS A 29 11.63 0.89 13.24
C HIS A 29 10.17 0.53 13.55
N GLY A 30 9.47 -0.12 12.61
CA GLY A 30 8.12 -0.61 12.82
C GLY A 30 7.35 -0.76 11.51
N ALA A 31 6.99 -1.99 11.14
CA ALA A 31 6.22 -2.23 9.93
C ALA A 31 4.78 -1.74 10.10
N LEU A 32 4.13 -2.17 11.18
CA LEU A 32 2.77 -1.76 11.52
C LEU A 32 2.65 -0.25 11.68
N THR A 33 3.56 0.35 12.46
CA THR A 33 3.55 1.78 12.75
C THR A 33 3.75 2.62 11.49
N GLU A 34 4.68 2.22 10.61
CA GLU A 34 4.92 2.91 9.34
C GLU A 34 3.71 2.81 8.41
N SER A 35 3.17 1.61 8.22
CA SER A 35 2.02 1.40 7.33
C SER A 35 0.78 2.14 7.80
N GLN A 36 0.49 2.08 9.11
CA GLN A 36 -0.61 2.81 9.73
C GLN A 36 -0.45 4.33 9.52
N TYR A 37 0.71 4.88 9.82
CA TYR A 37 0.95 6.32 9.68
C TYR A 37 0.89 6.78 8.22
N VAL A 38 1.62 6.13 7.32
CA VAL A 38 1.79 6.59 5.93
C VAL A 38 0.51 6.41 5.13
N PHE A 39 -0.08 5.22 5.16
CA PHE A 39 -1.14 4.86 4.22
C PHE A 39 -2.54 5.11 4.79
N ILE A 40 -2.73 4.90 6.09
CA ILE A 40 -4.01 5.15 6.74
C ILE A 40 -4.13 6.60 7.18
N GLU A 41 -3.30 7.04 8.14
CA GLU A 41 -3.43 8.36 8.78
C GLU A 41 -3.10 9.53 7.84
N GLN A 42 -2.04 9.42 7.05
CA GLN A 42 -1.66 10.48 6.11
C GLN A 42 -2.30 10.29 4.72
N GLY A 43 -2.91 9.14 4.45
CA GLY A 43 -3.48 8.76 3.16
C GLY A 43 -5.01 8.68 3.19
N LEU A 44 -5.53 7.53 3.63
CA LEU A 44 -6.96 7.21 3.62
C LEU A 44 -7.80 8.20 4.43
N ASP A 45 -7.33 8.61 5.61
CA ASP A 45 -8.05 9.56 6.48
C ASP A 45 -8.35 10.89 5.77
N LEU A 46 -7.45 11.37 4.90
CA LEU A 46 -7.68 12.58 4.10
C LEU A 46 -8.94 12.47 3.23
N LEU A 47 -9.22 11.31 2.64
CA LEU A 47 -10.42 11.11 1.82
C LEU A 47 -11.68 11.11 2.70
N VAL A 48 -11.60 10.47 3.86
CA VAL A 48 -12.73 10.43 4.82
C VAL A 48 -13.02 11.81 5.38
N GLU A 49 -11.99 12.59 5.71
CA GLU A 49 -12.10 13.99 6.15
C GLU A 49 -12.71 14.90 5.09
N ARG A 50 -12.47 14.61 3.80
CA ARG A 50 -13.14 15.28 2.67
C ARG A 50 -14.61 14.88 2.50
N GLY A 51 -15.06 13.88 3.25
CA GLY A 51 -16.45 13.42 3.26
C GLY A 51 -16.74 12.27 2.29
N GLU A 52 -15.71 11.62 1.73
CA GLU A 52 -15.90 10.48 0.84
C GLU A 52 -16.62 9.33 1.58
N LYS A 53 -17.59 8.71 0.90
CA LYS A 53 -18.38 7.57 1.41
C LYS A 53 -18.10 6.27 0.68
N GLU A 54 -17.45 6.35 -0.46
CA GLU A 54 -16.96 5.21 -1.22
C GLU A 54 -15.56 5.54 -1.75
N VAL A 55 -14.59 4.66 -1.50
CA VAL A 55 -13.20 4.87 -1.90
C VAL A 55 -12.66 3.65 -2.63
N ARG A 56 -11.92 3.90 -3.71
CA ARG A 56 -11.17 2.91 -4.48
C ARG A 56 -9.69 3.11 -4.23
N ILE A 57 -9.05 2.10 -3.65
CA ILE A 57 -7.64 2.08 -3.29
C ILE A 57 -6.89 1.17 -4.27
N LEU A 58 -5.78 1.67 -4.82
CA LEU A 58 -4.80 0.84 -5.51
C LEU A 58 -3.51 0.78 -4.69
N GLU A 59 -3.07 -0.41 -4.35
CA GLU A 59 -1.76 -0.66 -3.78
C GLU A 59 -0.79 -1.17 -4.85
N VAL A 60 0.42 -0.59 -4.85
CA VAL A 60 1.54 -1.04 -5.67
C VAL A 60 2.50 -1.81 -4.76
N GLY A 61 2.36 -3.15 -4.74
CA GLY A 61 3.16 -4.05 -3.91
C GLY A 61 2.32 -4.65 -2.77
N PHE A 62 1.71 -5.81 -3.00
CA PHE A 62 0.96 -6.52 -1.94
C PHE A 62 1.88 -6.99 -0.81
N GLY A 63 3.05 -7.53 -1.15
CA GLY A 63 4.06 -7.99 -0.21
C GLY A 63 3.48 -8.96 0.82
N THR A 64 3.48 -8.55 2.09
CA THR A 64 2.98 -9.37 3.20
C THR A 64 1.46 -9.29 3.39
N GLY A 65 0.79 -8.35 2.73
CA GLY A 65 -0.63 -8.05 2.90
C GLY A 65 -0.96 -7.13 4.07
N LEU A 66 0.05 -6.49 4.68
CA LEU A 66 -0.13 -5.63 5.86
C LEU A 66 -1.08 -4.46 5.59
N ASN A 67 -0.88 -3.67 4.52
CA ASN A 67 -1.76 -2.53 4.27
C ASN A 67 -3.20 -2.99 3.96
N ALA A 68 -3.39 -4.12 3.27
CA ALA A 68 -4.71 -4.67 3.01
C ALA A 68 -5.44 -5.06 4.32
N LEU A 69 -4.73 -5.67 5.27
CA LEU A 69 -5.26 -5.96 6.61
C LEU A 69 -5.63 -4.68 7.37
N LEU A 70 -4.78 -3.65 7.32
CA LEU A 70 -5.06 -2.37 7.97
C LEU A 70 -6.28 -1.68 7.38
N VAL A 71 -6.47 -1.77 6.06
CA VAL A 71 -7.69 -1.25 5.42
C VAL A 71 -8.93 -2.08 5.79
N GLN A 72 -8.80 -3.40 5.92
CA GLN A 72 -9.89 -4.23 6.41
C GLN A 72 -10.29 -3.85 7.85
N GLU A 73 -9.32 -3.65 8.72
CA GLU A 73 -9.52 -3.17 10.10
C GLU A 73 -10.20 -1.79 10.10
N TYR A 74 -9.71 -0.89 9.24
CA TYR A 74 -10.29 0.44 9.06
C TYR A 74 -11.76 0.36 8.62
N ALA A 75 -12.11 -0.57 7.73
CA ALA A 75 -13.48 -0.80 7.29
C ALA A 75 -14.38 -1.30 8.42
N LEU A 76 -13.88 -2.16 9.32
CA LEU A 76 -14.64 -2.61 10.51
C LEU A 76 -14.98 -1.44 11.44
N ARG A 77 -14.05 -0.49 11.61
CA ARG A 77 -14.27 0.72 12.42
C ARG A 77 -15.16 1.76 11.76
N ASN A 78 -15.30 1.72 10.43
CA ASN A 78 -16.03 2.70 9.64
C ASN A 78 -17.10 2.02 8.76
N PRO A 79 -18.18 1.48 9.35
CA PRO A 79 -19.19 0.69 8.63
C PRO A 79 -19.91 1.48 7.52
N ASP A 80 -19.96 2.82 7.63
CA ASP A 80 -20.59 3.70 6.64
C ASP A 80 -19.68 4.05 5.45
N LEU A 81 -18.41 3.63 5.48
CA LEU A 81 -17.45 3.84 4.40
C LEU A 81 -17.31 2.57 3.58
N LYS A 82 -17.62 2.65 2.28
CA LYS A 82 -17.44 1.55 1.34
C LYS A 82 -16.04 1.59 0.73
N ILE A 83 -15.29 0.51 0.84
CA ILE A 83 -13.91 0.44 0.40
C ILE A 83 -13.74 -0.68 -0.64
N HIS A 84 -13.14 -0.32 -1.78
CA HIS A 84 -12.67 -1.27 -2.79
C HIS A 84 -11.16 -1.22 -2.83
N PHE A 85 -10.49 -2.30 -2.42
CA PHE A 85 -9.05 -2.38 -2.36
C PHE A 85 -8.52 -3.30 -3.45
N SER A 86 -7.70 -2.75 -4.35
CA SER A 86 -6.97 -3.48 -5.38
C SER A 86 -5.49 -3.45 -5.09
N THR A 87 -4.78 -4.57 -5.23
CA THR A 87 -3.32 -4.63 -5.02
C THR A 87 -2.61 -5.40 -6.13
N LEU A 88 -1.38 -4.97 -6.44
CA LEU A 88 -0.54 -5.55 -7.49
C LEU A 88 0.65 -6.30 -6.88
N GLU A 89 0.88 -7.53 -7.32
CA GLU A 89 2.01 -8.35 -6.86
C GLU A 89 2.55 -9.27 -7.95
N PRO A 90 3.65 -8.91 -8.61
CA PRO A 90 4.26 -9.76 -9.63
C PRO A 90 4.94 -11.01 -9.04
N PHE A 91 5.38 -10.98 -7.78
CA PHE A 91 6.21 -12.03 -7.16
C PHE A 91 5.66 -12.43 -5.78
N PRO A 92 4.49 -13.08 -5.70
CA PRO A 92 3.87 -13.42 -4.43
C PRO A 92 4.74 -14.34 -3.58
N LEU A 93 4.69 -14.12 -2.26
CA LEU A 93 5.41 -14.91 -1.26
C LEU A 93 4.90 -16.36 -1.21
N SER A 94 5.73 -17.27 -0.71
CA SER A 94 5.31 -18.67 -0.54
C SER A 94 4.25 -18.80 0.57
N PRO A 95 3.30 -19.74 0.44
CA PRO A 95 2.32 -20.01 1.50
C PRO A 95 2.95 -20.31 2.86
N ASP A 96 4.08 -21.03 2.89
CA ASP A 96 4.80 -21.35 4.11
C ASP A 96 5.23 -20.07 4.85
N LEU A 97 5.84 -19.12 4.13
CA LEU A 97 6.31 -17.86 4.70
C LEU A 97 5.15 -16.98 5.17
N ILE A 98 4.06 -16.94 4.38
CA ILE A 98 2.83 -16.25 4.79
C ILE A 98 2.28 -16.85 6.07
N SER A 99 2.27 -18.18 6.21
CA SER A 99 1.70 -18.86 7.36
C SER A 99 2.41 -18.51 8.68
N GLU A 100 3.69 -18.14 8.61
CA GLU A 100 4.51 -17.75 9.75
C GLU A 100 4.31 -16.28 10.19
N LEU A 101 3.70 -15.43 9.36
CA LEU A 101 3.38 -14.04 9.72
C LEU A 101 2.21 -13.99 10.70
N LYS A 102 2.31 -13.15 11.74
CA LYS A 102 1.41 -13.06 12.91
C LYS A 102 0.85 -11.64 13.10
N TYR A 103 0.38 -11.03 12.02
CA TYR A 103 -0.24 -9.70 12.12
C TYR A 103 -1.56 -9.70 12.88
N ASP A 104 -2.27 -10.84 12.90
CA ASP A 104 -3.49 -11.07 13.65
C ASP A 104 -3.32 -10.94 15.18
N GLU A 105 -2.08 -11.03 15.68
CA GLU A 105 -1.79 -10.83 17.11
C GLU A 105 -1.59 -9.35 17.50
N LEU A 106 -1.46 -8.45 16.51
CA LEU A 106 -1.07 -7.05 16.71
C LEU A 106 -2.09 -6.04 16.18
N ILE A 107 -2.95 -6.45 15.24
CA ILE A 107 -3.97 -5.59 14.66
C ILE A 107 -5.30 -5.93 15.33
N ASP A 108 -5.84 -4.96 16.07
CA ASP A 108 -7.13 -5.13 16.74
C ASP A 108 -8.24 -5.50 15.74
N HIS A 109 -9.22 -6.28 16.19
CA HIS A 109 -10.39 -6.70 15.40
C HIS A 109 -10.11 -7.56 14.15
N ILE A 110 -8.84 -7.83 13.84
CA ILE A 110 -8.44 -8.76 12.78
C ILE A 110 -8.19 -10.14 13.37
N THR A 111 -8.71 -11.16 12.70
CA THR A 111 -8.47 -12.56 13.06
C THR A 111 -7.44 -13.21 12.13
N ARG A 112 -6.95 -14.37 12.55
CA ARG A 112 -6.13 -15.22 11.69
C ARG A 112 -6.83 -15.60 10.39
N GLU A 113 -8.14 -15.86 10.45
CA GLU A 113 -8.95 -16.24 9.30
C GLU A 113 -9.02 -15.09 8.29
N ASP A 114 -9.12 -13.84 8.74
CA ASP A 114 -9.12 -12.66 7.85
C ASP A 114 -7.83 -12.59 7.03
N PHE A 115 -6.69 -12.77 7.69
CA PHE A 115 -5.38 -12.81 7.01
C PHE A 115 -5.28 -13.96 6.02
N GLU A 116 -5.73 -15.15 6.40
CA GLU A 116 -5.73 -16.32 5.52
C GLU A 116 -6.65 -16.13 4.32
N ARG A 117 -7.82 -15.50 4.49
CA ARG A 117 -8.76 -15.21 3.39
C ARG A 117 -8.18 -14.24 2.36
N LEU A 118 -7.46 -13.20 2.78
CA LEU A 118 -6.74 -12.30 1.87
C LEU A 118 -5.75 -13.07 0.97
N HIS A 119 -4.98 -13.98 1.58
CA HIS A 119 -3.96 -14.76 0.88
C HIS A 119 -4.53 -15.92 0.06
N ALA A 120 -5.64 -16.53 0.49
CA ALA A 120 -6.31 -17.62 -0.21
C ALA A 120 -7.21 -17.14 -1.37
N CYS A 121 -7.59 -15.86 -1.41
CA CYS A 121 -8.37 -15.28 -2.51
C CYS A 121 -7.76 -15.61 -3.87
N ALA A 122 -8.60 -15.94 -4.85
CA ALA A 122 -8.18 -16.11 -6.23
C ALA A 122 -7.63 -14.79 -6.78
N TRP A 123 -6.64 -14.88 -7.66
CA TRP A 123 -6.11 -13.73 -8.38
C TRP A 123 -7.14 -13.23 -9.39
N GLU A 124 -7.10 -11.92 -9.68
CA GLU A 124 -7.97 -11.22 -10.62
C GLU A 124 -9.47 -11.40 -10.34
N THR A 125 -9.82 -11.76 -9.10
CA THR A 125 -11.19 -12.03 -8.67
C THR A 125 -11.56 -11.09 -7.53
N SER A 126 -12.69 -10.42 -7.67
CA SER A 126 -13.24 -9.57 -6.61
C SER A 126 -13.88 -10.43 -5.52
N LEU A 127 -13.42 -10.23 -4.28
CA LEU A 127 -13.88 -10.95 -3.10
C LEU A 127 -14.43 -9.96 -2.07
N PRO A 128 -15.75 -9.96 -1.79
CA PRO A 128 -16.29 -9.23 -0.65
C PRO A 128 -15.83 -9.93 0.64
N LEU A 129 -14.96 -9.28 1.40
CA LEU A 129 -14.47 -9.79 2.67
C LEU A 129 -15.37 -9.36 3.84
N LEU A 130 -15.93 -8.15 3.75
CA LEU A 130 -16.95 -7.57 4.63
C LEU A 130 -18.08 -6.93 3.80
N GLU A 131 -19.17 -6.50 4.43
CA GLU A 131 -20.28 -5.80 3.74
C GLU A 131 -19.82 -4.51 3.05
N ASN A 132 -18.88 -3.79 3.67
CA ASN A 132 -18.32 -2.53 3.19
C ASN A 132 -16.88 -2.64 2.67
N PHE A 133 -16.30 -3.84 2.57
CA PHE A 133 -14.91 -4.03 2.12
C PHE A 133 -14.81 -5.13 1.05
N THR A 134 -14.42 -4.71 -0.15
CA THR A 134 -14.16 -5.59 -1.29
C THR A 134 -12.66 -5.59 -1.61
N PHE A 135 -12.07 -6.78 -1.69
CA PHE A 135 -10.65 -6.98 -1.94
C PHE A 135 -10.42 -7.64 -3.30
N THR A 136 -9.39 -7.21 -4.02
CA THR A 136 -8.93 -7.85 -5.27
C THR A 136 -7.42 -7.76 -5.36
N LYS A 137 -6.77 -8.86 -5.73
CA LYS A 137 -5.31 -8.89 -5.98
C LYS A 137 -5.02 -9.33 -7.41
N TYR A 138 -4.01 -8.70 -8.01
CA TYR A 138 -3.60 -8.94 -9.39
C TYR A 138 -2.14 -9.41 -9.43
N LYS A 139 -1.89 -10.52 -10.11
CA LYS A 139 -0.56 -11.10 -10.26
C LYS A 139 0.15 -10.49 -11.46
N CYS A 140 0.40 -9.18 -11.39
CA CYS A 140 1.05 -8.45 -12.48
C CYS A 140 1.90 -7.28 -11.95
N PRO A 141 2.91 -6.85 -12.72
CA PRO A 141 3.62 -5.62 -12.42
C PRO A 141 2.74 -4.40 -12.76
N LEU A 142 3.00 -3.28 -12.07
CA LEU A 142 2.32 -1.99 -12.35
C LEU A 142 2.40 -1.61 -13.82
N ALA A 143 3.52 -1.86 -14.50
CA ALA A 143 3.71 -1.55 -15.93
C ALA A 143 2.67 -2.22 -16.84
N GLU A 144 2.16 -3.39 -16.48
CA GLU A 144 1.23 -4.19 -17.30
C GLU A 144 -0.21 -4.09 -16.84
N PHE A 145 -0.45 -3.65 -15.60
CA PHE A 145 -1.79 -3.53 -15.03
C PHE A 145 -2.72 -2.66 -15.89
N LYS A 146 -3.91 -3.19 -16.19
CA LYS A 146 -4.97 -2.49 -16.93
C LYS A 146 -6.17 -2.38 -16.01
N ALA A 147 -6.46 -1.17 -15.56
CA ALA A 147 -7.60 -0.92 -14.70
C ALA A 147 -8.85 -0.65 -15.55
N GLU A 148 -9.99 -1.17 -15.10
CA GLU A 148 -11.31 -0.87 -15.68
C GLU A 148 -11.86 0.47 -15.17
N PHE A 149 -11.31 0.95 -14.06
CA PHE A 149 -11.71 2.17 -13.38
C PHE A 149 -10.47 2.89 -12.82
N ARG A 150 -10.68 4.13 -12.38
CA ARG A 150 -9.67 4.94 -11.70
C ARG A 150 -9.84 4.83 -10.18
N PHE A 151 -8.81 5.26 -9.46
CA PHE A 151 -8.66 5.12 -8.02
C PHE A 151 -8.66 6.48 -7.34
N ASP A 152 -9.23 6.54 -6.14
CA ASP A 152 -9.29 7.74 -5.31
C ASP A 152 -7.99 7.93 -4.53
N ILE A 153 -7.30 6.82 -4.23
CA ILE A 153 -5.98 6.83 -3.63
C ILE A 153 -5.10 5.68 -4.13
N VAL A 154 -3.82 5.96 -4.30
CA VAL A 154 -2.77 4.97 -4.61
C VAL A 154 -1.80 4.90 -3.43
N PHE A 155 -1.73 3.73 -2.80
CA PHE A 155 -0.69 3.36 -1.86
C PHE A 155 0.53 2.91 -2.66
N TYR A 156 1.49 3.81 -2.80
CA TYR A 156 2.69 3.53 -3.59
C TYR A 156 3.78 2.95 -2.69
N ASP A 157 3.70 1.63 -2.47
CA ASP A 157 4.54 0.87 -1.54
C ASP A 157 5.58 -0.02 -2.25
N ALA A 158 6.29 0.58 -3.20
CA ALA A 158 7.38 -0.10 -3.89
C ALA A 158 8.66 -0.13 -3.03
N PHE A 159 9.58 -1.06 -3.32
CA PHE A 159 10.92 -1.03 -2.74
C PHE A 159 11.63 0.29 -3.04
N ALA A 160 12.52 0.69 -2.13
CA ALA A 160 13.17 2.00 -2.19
C ALA A 160 13.87 2.27 -3.53
N PRO A 161 14.00 3.53 -3.98
CA PRO A 161 14.59 3.87 -5.27
C PRO A 161 16.05 3.41 -5.46
N SER A 162 16.77 3.11 -4.39
CA SER A 162 18.12 2.51 -4.46
C SER A 162 18.12 1.03 -4.81
N LYS A 163 16.99 0.34 -4.64
CA LYS A 163 16.84 -1.10 -4.82
C LYS A 163 16.05 -1.45 -6.06
N GLN A 164 15.01 -0.67 -6.32
CA GLN A 164 14.15 -0.85 -7.47
C GLN A 164 13.91 0.49 -8.18
N PRO A 165 14.96 1.10 -8.78
CA PRO A 165 14.88 2.43 -9.38
C PRO A 165 13.78 2.56 -10.44
N GLU A 166 13.53 1.49 -11.19
CA GLU A 166 12.59 1.46 -12.31
C GLU A 166 11.17 1.80 -11.87
N MET A 167 10.77 1.45 -10.64
CA MET A 167 9.46 1.79 -10.08
C MET A 167 9.26 3.30 -10.01
N TRP A 168 10.34 4.04 -9.71
CA TRP A 168 10.32 5.47 -9.46
C TRP A 168 10.59 6.31 -10.72
N GLU A 169 10.71 5.67 -11.88
CA GLU A 169 10.86 6.38 -13.14
C GLU A 169 9.57 7.12 -13.51
N LYS A 170 9.74 8.31 -14.10
CA LYS A 170 8.63 9.17 -14.51
C LYS A 170 7.59 8.47 -15.39
N ALA A 171 8.00 7.47 -16.17
CA ALA A 171 7.08 6.66 -16.98
C ALA A 171 6.06 5.88 -16.13
N LEU A 172 6.50 5.22 -15.05
CA LEU A 172 5.59 4.52 -14.14
C LEU A 172 4.80 5.48 -13.26
N LEU A 173 5.41 6.57 -12.80
CA LEU A 173 4.67 7.62 -12.08
C LEU A 173 3.56 8.24 -12.96
N SER A 174 3.84 8.45 -14.26
CA SER A 174 2.83 8.91 -15.22
C SER A 174 1.70 7.89 -15.40
N LYS A 175 2.01 6.59 -15.33
CA LYS A 175 0.98 5.56 -15.33
C LYS A 175 0.09 5.68 -14.10
N VAL A 176 0.67 5.84 -12.90
CA VAL A 176 -0.11 6.04 -11.68
C VAL A 176 -0.99 7.29 -11.77
N TYR A 177 -0.46 8.41 -12.29
CA TYR A 177 -1.25 9.62 -12.52
C TYR A 177 -2.48 9.36 -13.42
N SER A 178 -2.35 8.51 -14.44
CA SER A 178 -3.46 8.14 -15.32
C SER A 178 -4.52 7.26 -14.64
N LEU A 179 -4.12 6.52 -13.60
CA LEU A 179 -4.98 5.66 -12.80
C LEU A 179 -5.72 6.42 -11.69
N LEU A 180 -5.27 7.62 -11.33
CA LEU A 180 -5.95 8.45 -10.33
C LEU A 180 -7.18 9.16 -10.90
N ASN A 181 -8.25 9.18 -10.11
CA ASN A 181 -9.36 10.10 -10.27
C ASN A 181 -8.88 11.55 -10.11
N ASP A 182 -9.68 12.49 -10.59
CA ASP A 182 -9.47 13.90 -10.27
C ASP A 182 -9.62 14.09 -8.76
N SER A 183 -8.81 14.95 -8.16
CA SER A 183 -8.64 15.05 -6.70
C SER A 183 -8.07 13.79 -6.00
N GLY A 184 -7.71 12.76 -6.77
CA GLY A 184 -7.14 11.52 -6.28
C GLY A 184 -5.75 11.70 -5.67
N VAL A 185 -5.41 10.82 -4.74
CA VAL A 185 -4.24 10.94 -3.86
C VAL A 185 -3.19 9.89 -4.19
N PHE A 186 -1.94 10.30 -4.32
CA PHE A 186 -0.77 9.44 -4.29
C PHE A 186 -0.11 9.56 -2.92
N VAL A 187 0.21 8.45 -2.25
CA VAL A 187 0.89 8.48 -0.95
C VAL A 187 1.98 7.43 -0.87
N THR A 188 3.13 7.79 -0.29
CA THR A 188 4.28 6.90 -0.12
C THR A 188 5.18 7.35 1.02
N TYR A 189 5.88 6.39 1.63
CA TYR A 189 6.92 6.66 2.61
C TYR A 189 8.14 7.40 2.01
N CYS A 190 8.32 7.31 0.68
CA CYS A 190 9.53 7.79 0.01
C CYS A 190 9.49 9.31 -0.21
N ALA A 191 10.50 10.03 0.28
CA ALA A 191 10.61 11.48 0.16
C ALA A 191 11.80 11.97 -0.68
N ARG A 192 12.26 11.18 -1.66
CA ARG A 192 13.39 11.61 -2.51
C ARG A 192 13.03 12.86 -3.32
N GLY A 193 13.98 13.80 -3.41
CA GLY A 193 13.77 15.05 -4.14
C GLY A 193 13.45 14.86 -5.62
N GLN A 194 13.97 13.80 -6.27
CA GLN A 194 13.64 13.50 -7.67
C GLN A 194 12.18 13.08 -7.83
N LEU A 195 11.66 12.22 -6.95
CA LEU A 195 10.25 11.84 -6.92
C LEU A 195 9.34 13.08 -6.79
N LYS A 196 9.66 14.00 -5.87
CA LYS A 196 8.87 15.23 -5.68
C LYS A 196 8.82 16.07 -6.96
N ARG A 197 9.95 16.21 -7.67
CA ARG A 197 10.01 16.92 -8.95
C ARG A 197 9.21 16.21 -10.04
N ASP A 198 9.36 14.89 -10.16
CA ASP A 198 8.67 14.12 -11.20
C ASP A 198 7.14 14.14 -11.00
N LEU A 199 6.66 14.04 -9.75
CA LEU A 199 5.24 14.18 -9.43
C LEU A 199 4.71 15.60 -9.75
N ALA A 200 5.47 16.63 -9.40
CA ALA A 200 5.10 18.02 -9.71
C ALA A 200 5.08 18.28 -11.22
N ASP A 201 6.06 17.76 -11.97
CA ASP A 201 6.12 17.87 -13.42
C ASP A 201 4.95 17.15 -14.12
N LEU A 202 4.42 16.08 -13.51
CA LEU A 202 3.22 15.38 -13.98
C LEU A 202 1.92 16.15 -13.63
N GLY A 203 2.03 17.27 -12.93
CA GLY A 203 0.93 18.14 -12.57
C GLY A 203 0.24 17.79 -11.26
N LEU A 204 0.81 16.91 -10.41
CA LEU A 204 0.31 16.72 -9.06
C LEU A 204 0.75 17.85 -8.14
N THR A 205 -0.13 18.26 -7.23
CA THR A 205 0.23 19.12 -6.10
C THR A 205 0.94 18.28 -5.04
N VAL A 206 2.25 18.49 -4.86
CA VAL A 206 3.10 17.68 -3.97
C VAL A 206 3.17 18.31 -2.57
N GLU A 207 2.90 17.49 -1.56
CA GLU A 207 3.02 17.81 -0.15
C GLU A 207 4.15 16.98 0.48
N THR A 208 5.05 17.64 1.20
CA THR A 208 6.04 16.97 2.05
C THR A 208 5.52 16.99 3.47
N LEU A 209 5.29 15.82 4.05
CA LEU A 209 4.76 15.65 5.41
C LEU A 209 5.85 15.11 6.33
N PRO A 210 5.73 15.27 7.66
CA PRO A 210 6.59 14.57 8.62
C PRO A 210 6.57 13.07 8.34
N GLY A 211 7.72 12.41 8.43
CA GLY A 211 7.82 10.97 8.22
C GLY A 211 7.40 10.14 9.45
N PRO A 212 7.12 8.83 9.27
CA PRO A 212 6.93 7.90 10.38
C PRO A 212 8.23 7.72 11.19
N PRO A 213 8.21 7.04 12.35
CA PRO A 213 9.41 6.76 13.13
C PRO A 213 10.57 6.21 12.28
N GLY A 214 11.74 6.84 12.41
CA GLY A 214 12.94 6.51 11.62
C GLY A 214 13.05 7.21 10.26
N LYS A 215 12.03 7.94 9.80
CA LYS A 215 12.04 8.74 8.56
C LYS A 215 11.74 10.22 8.86
N LYS A 216 12.46 11.13 8.20
CA LYS A 216 12.25 12.58 8.39
C LYS A 216 11.01 13.10 7.69
N GLU A 217 10.77 12.59 6.49
CA GLU A 217 9.74 13.08 5.60
C GLU A 217 9.07 11.90 4.89
N MET A 218 7.82 12.11 4.49
CA MET A 218 7.09 11.29 3.51
C MET A 218 6.46 12.19 2.45
N VAL A 219 5.88 11.60 1.40
CA VAL A 219 5.24 12.35 0.31
C VAL A 219 3.79 11.94 0.15
N ARG A 220 2.94 12.97 0.05
CA ARG A 220 1.59 12.88 -0.47
C ARG A 220 1.49 13.80 -1.68
N ALA A 221 0.78 13.40 -2.73
CA ALA A 221 0.56 14.24 -3.89
C ALA A 221 -0.88 14.11 -4.38
N ILE A 222 -1.50 15.21 -4.78
CA ILE A 222 -2.92 15.26 -5.13
C ILE A 222 -3.05 15.65 -6.59
N LYS A 223 -3.82 14.87 -7.36
CA LYS A 223 -4.16 15.20 -8.74
C LYS A 223 -5.18 16.36 -8.73
N PRO A 224 -4.91 17.50 -9.40
CA PRO A 224 -5.87 18.60 -9.43
C PRO A 224 -7.21 18.19 -10.07
N SER A 225 -8.30 18.82 -9.64
CA SER A 225 -9.56 18.76 -10.37
C SER A 225 -9.44 19.61 -11.62
N ILE A 226 -9.72 19.03 -12.79
CA ILE A 226 -9.77 19.73 -14.09
C ILE A 226 -11.23 19.91 -14.48
#